data_AF-A0A848SS15-F1
#
_entry.id   AF-A0A848SS15-F1
#
_cell.length_a   1.000
_cell.length_b   1.000
_cell.length_c   1.000
_cell.angle_alpha   90.00
_cell.angle_beta   90.00
_cell.angle_gamma   90.00
#
_symmetry.space_group_name_H-M   'P 1'
#
loop_
_entity.id
_entity.type
_entity.pdbx_description
1 polymer ?
#
loop_
_entity_poly.entity_id
_entity_poly.type
_entity_poly.pdbx_seq_one_letter_code
_entity_poly.pdbx_strand_id
1 'polypeptide(L)'
;MRHLALAGAAMAILVSSGAMAQTNAAREAARANFGQADVNGDGKLSRREFRMFVNANAEDGLGQAGMVRRFSAYDRAFARVDQNGSGFVTPAELSAIQGD
;
A
#
# COMPACT_ATOMS: atom_id res chain seq x y z
N MET A 1 -13.66 0.76 -46.44
CA MET A 1 -12.26 0.84 -45.97
C MET A 1 -12.27 0.98 -44.45
N ARG A 2 -11.70 -0.03 -43.76
CA ARG A 2 -11.03 0.02 -42.44
C ARG A 2 -11.88 0.38 -41.21
N HIS A 3 -12.27 -0.65 -40.47
CA HIS A 3 -12.56 -0.65 -39.02
C HIS A 3 -11.40 -0.02 -38.24
N LEU A 4 -11.68 0.69 -37.13
CA LEU A 4 -10.82 1.06 -35.97
C LEU A 4 -11.63 2.08 -35.12
N ALA A 5 -11.75 2.07 -33.79
CA ALA A 5 -11.20 1.25 -32.72
C ALA A 5 -12.13 1.36 -31.49
N LEU A 6 -12.42 0.24 -30.82
CA LEU A 6 -12.89 0.24 -29.43
C LEU A 6 -11.68 0.51 -28.52
N ALA A 7 -11.65 1.65 -27.86
CA ALA A 7 -10.77 1.91 -26.73
C ALA A 7 -11.43 2.93 -25.78
N GLY A 8 -12.62 2.59 -25.28
CA GLY A 8 -13.19 3.27 -24.12
C GLY A 8 -12.53 2.71 -22.87
N ALA A 9 -11.31 3.14 -22.56
CA ALA A 9 -10.69 2.85 -21.27
C ALA A 9 -11.61 3.44 -20.19
N ALA A 10 -12.24 2.56 -19.41
CA ALA A 10 -13.02 2.94 -18.25
C ALA A 10 -12.09 3.65 -17.26
N MET A 11 -12.13 4.98 -17.29
CA MET A 11 -11.49 5.85 -16.33
C MET A 11 -12.24 5.65 -15.01
N ALA A 12 -11.75 4.71 -14.19
CA ALA A 12 -12.24 4.46 -12.86
C ALA A 12 -12.04 5.74 -12.02
N ILE A 13 -13.13 6.49 -11.91
CA ILE A 13 -13.57 7.39 -10.85
C ILE A 13 -12.46 7.81 -9.87
N LEU A 14 -12.13 9.10 -9.98
CA LEU A 14 -11.63 10.00 -8.94
C LEU A 14 -11.94 9.54 -7.49
N VAL A 15 -10.90 9.17 -6.73
CA VAL A 15 -10.86 9.40 -5.28
C VAL A 15 -9.59 10.16 -4.96
N SER A 16 -9.63 11.44 -5.29
CA SER A 16 -8.59 12.43 -5.00
C SER A 16 -8.97 13.22 -3.76
N SER A 17 -8.95 12.64 -2.57
CA SER A 17 -8.90 13.37 -1.29
C SER A 17 -8.79 12.38 -0.13
N GLY A 18 -8.00 12.72 0.89
CA GLY A 18 -7.90 11.91 2.11
C GLY A 18 -9.27 11.65 2.73
N ALA A 19 -9.40 10.54 3.45
CA ALA A 19 -10.58 10.15 4.22
C ALA A 19 -11.81 9.64 3.42
N MET A 20 -11.62 8.71 2.48
CA MET A 20 -12.67 7.73 2.19
C MET A 20 -12.32 6.45 2.95
N ALA A 21 -13.17 6.15 3.94
CA ALA A 21 -13.16 4.98 4.79
C ALA A 21 -12.59 3.73 4.10
N GLN A 22 -11.64 3.09 4.76
CA GLN A 22 -11.15 1.77 4.37
C GLN A 22 -12.34 0.82 4.29
N THR A 23 -12.78 0.53 3.08
CA THR A 23 -13.77 -0.53 2.87
C THR A 23 -13.18 -1.83 3.42
N ASN A 24 -14.02 -2.77 3.86
CA ASN A 24 -13.53 -4.07 4.33
C ASN A 24 -12.64 -4.75 3.27
N ALA A 25 -12.99 -4.59 1.99
CA ALA A 25 -12.18 -5.05 0.86
C ALA A 25 -10.76 -4.43 0.84
N ALA A 26 -10.62 -3.12 1.05
CA ALA A 26 -9.31 -2.47 1.10
C ALA A 26 -8.47 -2.96 2.30
N ARG A 27 -9.11 -3.25 3.44
CA ARG A 27 -8.43 -3.80 4.62
C ARG A 27 -8.00 -5.25 4.40
N GLU A 28 -8.84 -6.05 3.75
CA GLU A 28 -8.54 -7.43 3.38
C GLU A 28 -7.40 -7.50 2.37
N ALA A 29 -7.42 -6.66 1.33
CA ALA A 29 -6.34 -6.57 0.35
C ALA A 29 -5.02 -6.16 1.02
N ALA A 30 -5.02 -5.13 1.88
CA ALA A 30 -3.82 -4.74 2.63
C ALA A 30 -3.29 -5.87 3.53
N ARG A 31 -4.17 -6.65 4.17
CA ARG A 31 -3.78 -7.83 4.97
C ARG A 31 -3.17 -8.93 4.12
N ALA A 32 -3.76 -9.21 2.95
CA ALA A 32 -3.22 -10.19 2.01
C ALA A 32 -1.82 -9.77 1.54
N ASN A 33 -1.65 -8.50 1.17
CA ASN A 33 -0.36 -7.94 0.73
C ASN A 33 0.68 -7.95 1.85
N PHE A 34 0.27 -7.72 3.10
CA PHE A 34 1.16 -7.87 4.26
C PHE A 34 1.68 -9.31 4.35
N GLY A 35 0.77 -10.30 4.31
CA GLY A 35 1.14 -11.72 4.38
C GLY A 35 2.02 -12.16 3.21
N GLN A 36 1.81 -11.62 2.02
CA GLN A 36 2.67 -11.89 0.86
C GLN A 36 4.08 -11.30 1.02
N ALA A 37 4.17 -10.12 1.62
CA ALA A 37 5.44 -9.43 1.83
C ALA A 37 6.27 -10.01 2.98
N ASP A 38 5.62 -10.57 4.01
CA ASP A 38 6.26 -11.26 5.14
C ASP A 38 6.83 -12.63 4.72
N VAL A 39 7.95 -12.62 4.00
CA VAL A 39 8.54 -13.82 3.38
C VAL A 39 9.06 -14.82 4.41
N ASN A 40 9.62 -14.32 5.52
CA ASN A 40 10.14 -15.18 6.58
C ASN A 40 9.05 -15.60 7.59
N GLY A 41 7.86 -15.00 7.54
CA GLY A 41 6.70 -15.39 8.35
C GLY A 41 6.86 -15.04 9.83
N ASP A 42 7.61 -13.98 10.14
CA ASP A 42 7.85 -13.56 11.52
C ASP A 42 6.83 -12.55 12.05
N GLY A 43 5.79 -12.25 11.24
CA GLY A 43 4.67 -11.41 11.61
C GLY A 43 4.97 -9.91 11.55
N LYS A 44 6.13 -9.52 11.00
CA LYS A 44 6.59 -8.14 10.87
C LYS A 44 7.32 -7.98 9.53
N LEU A 45 7.47 -6.74 9.09
CA LEU A 45 8.14 -6.43 7.83
C LEU A 45 9.49 -5.81 8.10
N SER A 46 10.55 -6.46 7.66
CA SER A 46 11.85 -5.79 7.49
C SER A 46 11.75 -4.68 6.44
N ARG A 47 12.78 -3.83 6.31
CA ARG A 47 12.82 -2.77 5.27
C ARG A 47 12.60 -3.30 3.86
N ARG A 48 13.15 -4.48 3.54
CA ARG A 48 13.01 -5.11 2.22
C ARG A 48 11.56 -5.55 2.00
N GLU A 49 10.96 -6.16 3.01
CA GLU A 49 9.58 -6.66 2.95
C GLU A 49 8.57 -5.53 2.94
N PHE A 50 8.82 -4.46 3.69
CA PHE A 50 8.03 -3.24 3.63
C PHE A 50 8.00 -2.63 2.22
N ARG A 51 9.11 -2.66 1.48
CA ARG A 51 9.11 -2.20 0.08
C ARG A 51 8.21 -3.08 -0.80
N MET A 52 8.24 -4.40 -0.60
CA MET A 52 7.34 -5.32 -1.33
C MET A 52 5.87 -5.03 -0.99
N PHE A 53 5.56 -4.85 0.29
CA PHE A 53 4.23 -4.47 0.78
C PHE A 53 3.74 -3.16 0.16
N VAL A 54 4.57 -2.11 0.14
CA VAL A 54 4.21 -0.82 -0.50
C VAL A 54 3.98 -1.00 -2.00
N ASN A 55 4.76 -1.83 -2.68
CA ASN A 55 4.56 -2.06 -4.11
C ASN A 55 3.23 -2.77 -4.40
N ALA A 56 2.92 -3.84 -3.67
CA ALA A 56 1.66 -4.56 -3.80
C ALA A 56 0.46 -3.65 -3.51
N ASN A 57 0.51 -2.87 -2.42
CA ASN A 57 -0.53 -1.90 -2.12
C ASN A 57 -0.66 -0.81 -3.18
N ALA A 58 0.44 -0.41 -3.82
CA ALA A 58 0.42 0.57 -4.90
C ALA A 58 -0.15 0.00 -6.21
N GLU A 59 -0.04 -1.31 -6.43
CA GLU A 59 -0.67 -2.02 -7.55
C GLU A 59 -2.19 -2.13 -7.32
N ASP A 60 -2.62 -2.37 -6.09
CA ASP A 60 -4.03 -2.42 -5.69
C ASP A 60 -4.66 -1.03 -5.44
N GLY A 61 -3.91 0.05 -5.63
CA GLY A 61 -4.40 1.42 -5.43
C GLY A 61 -4.74 1.76 -3.97
N LEU A 62 -4.12 1.08 -3.00
CA LEU A 62 -4.40 1.21 -1.58
C LEU A 62 -3.65 2.38 -0.95
N GLY A 63 -4.40 3.31 -0.36
CA GLY A 63 -3.88 4.40 0.47
C GLY A 63 -2.80 5.25 -0.23
N GLN A 64 -1.72 5.57 0.51
CA GLN A 64 -0.62 6.40 0.00
C GLN A 64 0.48 5.59 -0.69
N ALA A 65 0.32 4.27 -0.85
CA ALA A 65 1.37 3.39 -1.35
C ALA A 65 1.81 3.78 -2.78
N GLY A 66 0.86 4.17 -3.64
CA GLY A 66 1.14 4.70 -4.97
C GLY A 66 2.06 5.93 -4.96
N MET A 67 1.85 6.84 -4.01
CA MET A 67 2.69 8.03 -3.84
C MET A 67 4.07 7.67 -3.30
N VAL A 68 4.15 6.77 -2.32
CA VAL A 68 5.44 6.28 -1.79
C VAL A 68 6.27 5.64 -2.90
N ARG A 69 5.65 4.79 -3.73
CA ARG A 69 6.32 4.17 -4.88
C ARG A 69 6.74 5.20 -5.92
N ARG A 70 5.85 6.14 -6.29
CA ARG A 70 6.12 7.18 -7.30
C ARG A 70 7.31 8.07 -6.95
N PHE A 71 7.48 8.41 -5.67
CA PHE A 71 8.56 9.28 -5.20
C PHE A 71 9.75 8.51 -4.59
N SER A 72 9.77 7.18 -4.73
CA SER A 72 10.79 6.32 -4.09
C SER A 72 10.96 6.58 -2.59
N ALA A 73 9.89 6.98 -1.90
CA ALA A 73 9.92 7.46 -0.52
C ALA A 73 9.86 6.33 0.51
N TYR A 74 10.28 5.11 0.15
CA TYR A 74 10.14 3.91 0.97
C TYR A 74 10.79 4.07 2.35
N ASP A 75 12.02 4.57 2.40
CA ASP A 75 12.76 4.68 3.65
C ASP A 75 12.14 5.73 4.58
N ARG A 76 11.61 6.81 4.00
CA ARG A 76 10.87 7.84 4.75
C ARG A 76 9.55 7.28 5.28
N ALA A 77 8.82 6.53 4.45
CA ALA A 77 7.57 5.89 4.86
C ALA A 77 7.83 4.85 5.96
N PHE A 78 8.87 4.03 5.82
CA PHE A 78 9.29 3.06 6.82
C PHE A 78 9.59 3.75 8.15
N ALA A 79 10.46 4.77 8.14
CA ALA A 79 10.84 5.51 9.35
C ALA A 79 9.66 6.22 10.03
N ARG A 80 8.60 6.55 9.28
CA ARG A 80 7.38 7.13 9.85
C ARG A 80 6.50 6.09 10.55
N VAL A 81 6.49 4.85 10.05
CA VAL A 81 5.67 3.76 10.59
C VAL A 81 6.38 3.04 11.74
N ASP A 82 7.69 2.82 11.65
CA ASP A 82 8.53 2.22 12.68
C ASP A 82 8.74 3.20 13.86
N GLN A 83 7.68 3.43 14.64
CA GLN A 83 7.66 4.43 15.71
C GLN A 83 8.55 4.07 16.89
N ASN A 84 8.72 2.77 17.17
CA ASN A 84 9.57 2.29 18.25
C ASN A 84 11.05 2.16 17.83
N GLY A 85 11.36 2.35 16.54
CA GLY A 85 12.73 2.28 16.01
C GLY A 85 13.33 0.88 16.03
N SER A 86 12.49 -0.16 16.02
CA SER A 86 12.94 -1.56 16.07
C SER A 86 13.61 -2.01 14.78
N GLY A 87 13.46 -1.26 13.69
CA GLY A 87 13.91 -1.68 12.36
C GLY A 87 12.95 -2.67 11.68
N PHE A 88 11.75 -2.86 12.24
CA PHE A 88 10.67 -3.67 11.70
C PHE A 88 9.35 -2.91 11.77
N VAL A 89 8.42 -3.26 10.88
CA VAL A 89 7.06 -2.71 10.88
C VAL A 89 6.06 -3.83 11.19
N THR A 90 5.30 -3.66 12.25
CA THR A 90 4.25 -4.58 12.69
C THR A 90 2.87 -4.15 12.17
N PRO A 91 1.87 -5.06 12.13
CA PRO A 91 0.50 -4.70 11.82
C PRO A 91 -0.09 -3.64 12.76
N ALA A 92 0.36 -3.62 14.03
CA ALA A 92 -0.06 -2.63 15.02
C ALA A 92 0.42 -1.22 14.64
N GLU A 93 1.69 -1.09 14.24
CA GLU A 93 2.27 0.19 13.80
C GLU A 93 1.63 0.71 12.50
N LEU A 94 1.29 -0.19 11.56
CA LEU A 94 0.54 0.18 10.36
C LEU A 94 -0.86 0.72 10.68
N SER A 95 -1.53 0.11 11.67
CA SER A 95 -2.88 0.52 12.10
C SER A 95 -2.86 1.85 12.85
N ALA A 96 -1.84 2.09 13.67
CA ALA A 96 -1.68 3.34 14.43
C ALA A 96 -1.59 4.56 13.50
N ILE A 97 -0.85 4.45 12.39
CA ILE A 97 -0.70 5.55 11.41
C ILE A 97 -1.99 5.85 10.63
N GLN A 98 -2.93 4.91 10.56
CA GLN A 98 -4.19 5.08 9.83
C GLN A 98 -5.33 5.62 10.72
N GLY A 99 -5.13 5.67 12.04
CA GLY A 99 -6.14 6.03 13.03
C GLY A 99 -6.11 7.49 13.51
N ASP A 100 -5.10 8.27 13.13
CA ASP A 100 -4.97 9.73 13.38
C ASP A 100 -5.26 10.55 12.11
#